data_AF-A0A7C6YKR3-F1
#
_entry.id   AF-A0A7C6YKR3-F1
#
_cell.length_a   1.000
_cell.length_b   1.000
_cell.length_c   1.000
_cell.angle_alpha   90.00
_cell.angle_beta   90.00
_cell.angle_gamma   90.00
#
_symmetry.space_group_name_H-M   'P 1'
#
loop_
_entity.id
_entity.type
_entity.pdbx_description
1 polymer ?
#
loop_
_entity_poly.entity_id
_entity_poly.type
_entity_poly.pdbx_seq_one_letter_code
_entity_poly.pdbx_strand_id
1 'polypeptide(L)'
;MITPASGKRLIAKALTNHIPVQKALESGTLVIIAGTTNGYLAEEILSSQGQIDDFSKKKFFRGIVLPSSQPRTENGRLPDETGFPGDVVIVDGKWKKGLTIFDVADDLIEGDIIFKGANALDVNNKKAAIYIGHPQGGTILASLKAVVGRRVRLILPVGLEKRVNTNLDEMAMKLNSPGARGPRLLPVAGEVFTEIDAISSLTGAKAYMIAAGGVAGAEGSVWLAVSGIKQEVESAQKLIKSVSREPAFSLPKHE
;
A
#
# COMPACT_ATOMS: atom_id res chain seq x y z
N MET A 1 5.01 -15.86 -12.05
CA MET A 1 3.77 -15.63 -11.28
C MET A 1 4.12 -14.99 -9.94
N ILE A 2 3.31 -14.05 -9.47
CA ILE A 2 3.45 -13.36 -8.19
C ILE A 2 2.08 -13.39 -7.50
N THR A 3 2.01 -13.93 -6.28
CA THR A 3 0.78 -13.89 -5.47
C THR A 3 0.61 -12.49 -4.85
N PRO A 4 -0.59 -12.09 -4.41
CA PRO A 4 -0.78 -10.79 -3.78
C PRO A 4 0.12 -10.56 -2.56
N ALA A 5 0.40 -11.59 -1.76
CA ALA A 5 1.30 -11.48 -0.61
C ALA A 5 2.75 -11.24 -1.06
N SER A 6 3.25 -12.04 -2.00
CA SER A 6 4.59 -11.88 -2.58
C SER A 6 4.76 -10.53 -3.29
N GLY A 7 3.71 -10.04 -3.95
CA GLY A 7 3.68 -8.72 -4.60
C GLY A 7 3.81 -7.58 -3.60
N LYS A 8 3.08 -7.63 -2.47
CA LYS A 8 3.21 -6.66 -1.38
C LYS A 8 4.62 -6.65 -0.78
N ARG A 9 5.21 -7.82 -0.56
CA ARG A 9 6.61 -7.94 -0.09
C ARG A 9 7.60 -7.35 -1.11
N LEU A 10 7.40 -7.63 -2.39
CA LEU A 10 8.23 -7.12 -3.47
C LEU A 10 8.19 -5.58 -3.53
N ILE A 11 6.99 -4.99 -3.49
CA ILE A 11 6.79 -3.54 -3.42
C ILE A 11 7.49 -2.95 -2.19
N ALA A 12 7.33 -3.57 -1.02
CA ALA A 12 7.94 -3.12 0.22
C ALA A 12 9.48 -3.10 0.15
N LYS A 13 10.09 -4.15 -0.40
CA LYS A 13 11.56 -4.21 -0.60
C LYS A 13 12.08 -3.12 -1.52
N ALA A 14 11.36 -2.85 -2.62
CA ALA A 14 11.75 -1.81 -3.56
C ALA A 14 11.63 -0.41 -2.95
N LEU A 15 10.51 -0.11 -2.30
CA LEU A 15 10.27 1.18 -1.66
C LEU A 15 11.22 1.46 -0.50
N THR A 16 11.63 0.42 0.25
CA THR A 16 12.65 0.57 1.29
C THR A 16 13.96 1.10 0.71
N ASN A 17 14.34 0.71 -0.52
CA ASN A 17 15.56 1.19 -1.19
C ASN A 17 15.32 2.42 -2.10
N HIS A 18 14.13 3.02 -2.08
CA HIS A 18 13.80 4.15 -2.93
C HIS A 18 14.46 5.43 -2.41
N ILE A 19 15.15 6.19 -3.28
CA ILE A 19 15.98 7.34 -2.87
C ILE A 19 15.21 8.38 -2.01
N PRO A 20 13.99 8.82 -2.39
CA PRO A 20 13.21 9.72 -1.54
C PRO A 20 12.93 9.15 -0.14
N VAL A 21 12.73 7.84 -0.03
CA VAL A 21 12.45 7.16 1.25
C VAL A 21 13.68 7.18 2.15
N GLN A 22 14.84 6.87 1.59
CA GLN A 22 16.11 6.93 2.33
C GLN A 22 16.38 8.36 2.84
N LYS A 23 16.16 9.38 2.02
CA LYS A 23 16.31 10.79 2.43
C LYS A 23 15.34 11.19 3.55
N ALA A 24 14.08 10.77 3.47
CA ALA A 24 13.10 11.05 4.51
C ALA A 24 13.43 10.33 5.83
N LEU A 25 14.04 9.15 5.78
CA LEU A 25 14.51 8.43 6.96
C LEU A 25 15.70 9.13 7.64
N GLU A 26 16.54 9.85 6.89
CA GLU A 26 17.70 10.58 7.45
C GLU A 26 17.31 11.85 8.20
N SER A 27 16.36 12.64 7.67
CA SER A 27 16.09 14.00 8.18
C SER A 27 14.68 14.53 7.89
N GLY A 28 13.67 13.65 7.91
CA GLY A 28 12.28 14.05 7.71
C GLY A 28 11.28 13.13 8.42
N THR A 29 10.02 13.25 8.01
CA THR A 29 8.90 12.46 8.51
C THR A 29 8.39 11.50 7.45
N LEU A 30 8.28 10.24 7.83
CA LEU A 30 7.69 9.18 7.02
C LEU A 30 6.45 8.63 7.74
N VAL A 31 5.29 8.74 7.09
CA VAL A 31 4.01 8.26 7.62
C VAL A 31 3.51 7.10 6.78
N ILE A 32 3.56 5.88 7.33
CA ILE A 32 2.99 4.68 6.71
C ILE A 32 1.59 4.47 7.28
N ILE A 33 0.57 4.86 6.52
CA ILE A 33 -0.82 4.69 6.94
C ILE A 33 -1.18 3.20 6.94
N ALA A 34 -1.85 2.75 8.00
CA ALA A 34 -2.25 1.38 8.18
C ALA A 34 -3.06 0.82 7.00
N GLY A 35 -2.67 -0.37 6.54
CA GLY A 35 -3.30 -1.08 5.43
C GLY A 35 -2.54 -2.37 5.11
N THR A 36 -3.22 -3.35 4.53
CA THR A 36 -2.66 -4.70 4.34
C THR A 36 -1.45 -4.74 3.40
N THR A 37 -1.31 -3.79 2.47
CA THR A 37 -0.08 -3.62 1.66
C THR A 37 0.99 -2.87 2.46
N ASN A 38 0.60 -1.76 3.07
CA ASN A 38 1.50 -0.89 3.83
C ASN A 38 2.10 -1.57 5.06
N GLY A 39 1.46 -2.61 5.61
CA GLY A 39 2.04 -3.41 6.70
C GLY A 39 3.33 -4.14 6.30
N TYR A 40 3.47 -4.53 5.04
CA TYR A 40 4.73 -5.11 4.53
C TYR A 40 5.81 -4.04 4.44
N LEU A 41 5.45 -2.84 4.00
CA LEU A 41 6.36 -1.69 3.93
C LEU A 41 6.84 -1.28 5.32
N ALA A 42 5.92 -1.14 6.28
CA ALA A 42 6.24 -0.87 7.67
C ALA A 42 7.18 -1.94 8.25
N GLU A 43 6.90 -3.22 8.01
CA GLU A 43 7.76 -4.31 8.46
C GLU A 43 9.17 -4.24 7.85
N GLU A 44 9.32 -4.02 6.53
CA GLU A 44 10.63 -3.91 5.89
C GLU A 44 11.41 -2.67 6.38
N ILE A 45 10.78 -1.49 6.42
CA ILE A 45 11.44 -0.26 6.87
C ILE A 45 11.87 -0.39 8.33
N LEU A 46 10.96 -0.78 9.25
CA LEU A 46 11.29 -0.92 10.66
C LEU A 46 12.39 -1.97 10.89
N SER A 47 12.36 -3.09 10.15
CA SER A 47 13.43 -4.09 10.22
C SER A 47 14.78 -3.53 9.75
N SER A 48 14.80 -2.80 8.63
CA SER A 48 16.02 -2.17 8.10
C SER A 48 16.63 -1.13 9.04
N GLN A 49 15.81 -0.50 9.88
CA GLN A 49 16.22 0.50 10.86
C GLN A 49 16.49 -0.11 12.25
N GLY A 50 16.38 -1.43 12.41
CA GLY A 50 16.56 -2.10 13.70
C GLY A 50 15.49 -1.77 14.75
N GLN A 51 14.29 -1.38 14.32
CA GLN A 51 13.19 -0.86 15.15
C GLN A 51 11.90 -1.69 15.01
N ILE A 52 11.99 -2.94 14.54
CA ILE A 52 10.80 -3.77 14.33
C ILE A 52 10.04 -4.07 15.64
N ASP A 53 10.72 -4.05 16.79
CA ASP A 53 10.17 -4.27 18.13
C ASP A 53 9.04 -5.33 18.15
N ASP A 54 7.85 -4.92 18.57
CA ASP A 54 6.61 -5.68 18.68
C ASP A 54 5.66 -5.46 17.49
N PHE A 55 6.13 -4.81 16.41
CA PHE A 55 5.30 -4.53 15.24
C PHE A 55 4.80 -5.82 14.60
N SER A 56 3.51 -5.85 14.30
CA SER A 56 2.88 -6.94 13.56
C SER A 56 1.99 -6.42 12.45
N LYS A 57 2.34 -6.76 11.20
CA LYS A 57 1.50 -6.44 10.04
C LYS A 57 0.11 -7.10 10.08
N LYS A 58 -0.08 -8.14 10.90
CA LYS A 58 -1.35 -8.91 11.00
C LYS A 58 -2.53 -8.09 11.54
N LYS A 59 -2.28 -7.00 12.26
CA LYS A 59 -3.31 -6.07 12.76
C LYS A 59 -3.11 -4.64 12.23
N PHE A 60 -2.21 -4.44 11.27
CA PHE A 60 -1.87 -3.11 10.75
C PHE A 60 -2.79 -2.71 9.59
N PHE A 61 -4.08 -2.52 9.88
CA PHE A 61 -5.07 -2.00 8.95
C PHE A 61 -6.27 -1.42 9.71
N ARG A 62 -6.99 -0.50 9.08
CA ARG A 62 -8.22 0.09 9.62
C ARG A 62 -9.45 -0.41 8.86
N GLY A 63 -9.43 -0.19 7.54
CA GLY A 63 -10.44 -0.71 6.62
C GLY A 63 -9.94 -1.97 5.92
N ILE A 64 -10.84 -2.94 5.75
CA ILE A 64 -10.52 -4.21 5.11
C ILE A 64 -11.65 -4.69 4.19
N VAL A 65 -11.26 -5.26 3.05
CA VAL A 65 -12.18 -5.95 2.13
C VAL A 65 -12.08 -7.44 2.43
N LEU A 66 -13.17 -8.00 2.94
CA LEU A 66 -13.32 -9.42 3.27
C LEU A 66 -14.45 -10.04 2.43
N PRO A 67 -14.54 -11.38 2.34
CA PRO A 67 -15.71 -12.04 1.78
C PRO A 67 -17.01 -11.50 2.40
N SER A 68 -18.09 -11.46 1.62
CA SER A 68 -19.39 -10.97 2.06
C SER A 68 -19.97 -11.74 3.26
N SER A 69 -19.55 -13.00 3.45
CA SER A 69 -19.92 -13.84 4.59
C SER A 69 -19.24 -13.44 5.90
N GLN A 70 -18.21 -12.59 5.88
CA GLN A 70 -17.50 -12.18 7.09
C GLN A 70 -18.01 -10.83 7.61
N PRO A 71 -18.25 -10.72 8.94
CA PRO A 71 -18.83 -9.52 9.53
C PRO A 71 -17.87 -8.33 9.45
N ARG A 72 -18.42 -7.16 9.13
CA ARG A 72 -17.73 -5.87 9.12
C ARG A 72 -18.69 -4.77 9.57
N THR A 73 -18.15 -3.70 10.13
CA THR A 73 -18.91 -2.49 10.42
C THR A 73 -19.32 -1.79 9.11
N GLU A 74 -20.30 -0.88 9.18
CA GLU A 74 -20.74 -0.10 8.00
C GLU A 74 -19.60 0.70 7.35
N ASN A 75 -18.61 1.12 8.15
CA ASN A 75 -17.42 1.83 7.69
C ASN A 75 -16.34 0.90 7.11
N GLY A 76 -16.62 -0.41 6.99
CA GLY A 76 -15.71 -1.40 6.40
C GLY A 76 -14.56 -1.83 7.30
N ARG A 77 -14.74 -1.75 8.63
CA ARG A 77 -13.74 -2.11 9.65
C ARG A 77 -14.10 -3.45 10.28
N LEU A 78 -13.14 -4.08 10.96
CA LEU A 78 -13.45 -5.21 11.83
C LEU A 78 -14.27 -4.71 13.04
N PRO A 79 -15.17 -5.53 13.60
CA PRO A 79 -15.85 -5.17 14.86
C PRO A 79 -14.89 -5.03 16.04
N ASP A 80 -13.85 -5.87 16.07
CA ASP A 80 -12.77 -5.81 17.05
C ASP A 80 -11.55 -5.10 16.45
N GLU A 81 -11.16 -3.99 17.06
CA GLU A 81 -9.99 -3.19 16.69
C GLU A 81 -8.86 -3.28 17.72
N THR A 82 -8.99 -4.17 18.70
CA THR A 82 -7.96 -4.37 19.72
C THR A 82 -6.63 -4.78 19.07
N GLY A 83 -5.54 -4.14 19.50
CA GLY A 83 -4.21 -4.39 18.98
C GLY A 83 -3.88 -3.68 17.65
N PHE A 84 -4.68 -2.70 17.22
CA PHE A 84 -4.23 -1.73 16.22
C PHE A 84 -3.16 -0.79 16.82
N PRO A 85 -1.91 -0.77 16.31
CA PRO A 85 -0.80 -0.07 16.96
C PRO A 85 -0.69 1.44 16.63
N GLY A 86 -1.64 1.98 15.86
CA GLY A 86 -1.49 3.27 15.19
C GLY A 86 -0.94 3.11 13.77
N ASP A 87 -0.66 4.23 13.10
CA ASP A 87 0.12 4.24 11.87
C ASP A 87 1.61 4.15 12.22
N VAL A 88 2.49 3.80 11.27
CA VAL A 88 3.93 3.86 11.52
C VAL A 88 4.42 5.25 11.13
N VAL A 89 4.74 6.06 12.14
CA VAL A 89 5.28 7.40 11.98
C VAL A 89 6.76 7.39 12.38
N ILE A 90 7.64 7.69 11.44
CA ILE A 90 9.08 7.78 11.68
C ILE A 90 9.49 9.23 11.51
N VAL A 91 10.12 9.80 12.53
CA VAL A 91 10.65 11.18 12.52
C VAL A 91 12.15 11.11 12.77
N ASP A 92 12.94 11.64 11.84
CA ASP A 92 14.41 11.61 11.88
C ASP A 92 14.94 10.20 12.17
N GLY A 93 14.43 9.23 11.42
CA GLY A 93 14.80 7.82 11.53
C GLY A 93 14.29 7.11 12.78
N LYS A 94 13.51 7.76 13.66
CA LYS A 94 12.99 7.15 14.90
C LYS A 94 11.49 6.90 14.84
N TRP A 95 11.08 5.66 15.10
CA TRP A 95 9.66 5.30 15.17
C TRP A 95 8.99 5.91 16.40
N LYS A 96 7.98 6.74 16.17
CA LYS A 96 7.10 7.34 17.17
C LYS A 96 5.81 6.50 17.27
N LYS A 97 5.78 5.59 18.24
CA LYS A 97 4.67 4.64 18.43
C LYS A 97 3.36 5.34 18.86
N GLY A 98 2.23 4.72 18.51
CA GLY A 98 0.89 5.17 18.91
C GLY A 98 0.32 6.34 18.11
N LEU A 99 1.14 6.99 17.27
CA LEU A 99 0.70 8.10 16.42
C LEU A 99 -0.06 7.62 15.19
N THR A 100 -0.84 8.53 14.63
CA THR A 100 -1.59 8.34 13.39
C THR A 100 -1.39 9.52 12.45
N ILE A 101 -1.80 9.39 11.19
CA ILE A 101 -1.81 10.53 10.27
C ILE A 101 -2.59 11.73 10.82
N PHE A 102 -3.61 11.52 11.65
CA PHE A 102 -4.39 12.63 12.21
C PHE A 102 -3.61 13.45 13.24
N ASP A 103 -2.62 12.85 13.89
CA ASP A 103 -1.81 13.50 14.91
C ASP A 103 -0.67 14.33 14.31
N VAL A 104 -0.21 13.95 13.11
CA VAL A 104 1.00 14.54 12.50
C VAL A 104 0.75 15.29 11.19
N ALA A 105 -0.44 15.14 10.57
CA ALA A 105 -0.70 15.69 9.25
C ALA A 105 -0.40 17.19 9.14
N ASP A 106 -0.69 17.97 10.18
CA ASP A 106 -0.52 19.43 10.19
C ASP A 106 0.94 19.89 10.24
N ASP A 107 1.84 19.04 10.74
CA ASP A 107 3.26 19.33 10.89
C ASP A 107 4.11 18.85 9.70
N LEU A 108 3.55 18.03 8.80
CA LEU A 108 4.29 17.50 7.66
C LEU A 108 4.65 18.60 6.66
N ILE A 109 5.90 18.59 6.19
CA ILE A 109 6.51 19.60 5.32
C ILE A 109 7.04 19.00 4.01
N GLU A 110 7.44 19.86 3.08
CA GLU A 110 8.13 19.43 1.86
C GLU A 110 9.36 18.56 2.20
N GLY A 111 9.50 17.43 1.52
CA GLY A 111 10.51 16.40 1.82
C GLY A 111 9.95 15.20 2.57
N ASP A 112 8.87 15.38 3.31
CA ASP A 112 8.18 14.29 4.01
C ASP A 112 7.41 13.38 3.05
N ILE A 113 7.13 12.16 3.51
CA ILE A 113 6.47 11.13 2.71
C ILE A 113 5.29 10.52 3.46
N ILE A 114 4.15 10.46 2.78
CA ILE A 114 2.99 9.66 3.20
C ILE A 114 2.86 8.45 2.28
N PHE A 115 2.74 7.27 2.87
CA PHE A 115 2.35 6.04 2.17
C PHE A 115 0.90 5.70 2.44
N LYS A 116 0.13 5.51 1.37
CA LYS A 116 -1.26 5.07 1.47
C LYS A 116 -1.59 4.02 0.41
N GLY A 117 -1.99 2.82 0.85
CA GLY A 117 -2.51 1.81 -0.08
C GLY A 117 -3.82 2.23 -0.75
N ALA A 118 -4.09 1.69 -1.93
CA ALA A 118 -5.30 1.95 -2.72
C ALA A 118 -6.22 0.73 -2.86
N ASN A 119 -7.41 0.93 -3.45
CA ASN A 119 -8.43 -0.10 -3.67
C ASN A 119 -8.67 -0.40 -5.16
N ALA A 120 -8.38 0.55 -6.03
CA ALA A 120 -8.45 0.38 -7.48
C ALA A 120 -7.21 1.00 -8.14
N LEU A 121 -6.76 0.39 -9.22
CA LEU A 121 -5.59 0.79 -10.00
C LEU A 121 -5.93 0.82 -11.49
N ASP A 122 -5.80 1.98 -12.11
CA ASP A 122 -5.68 2.11 -13.55
C ASP A 122 -4.18 2.04 -13.90
N VAL A 123 -3.78 0.88 -14.42
CA VAL A 123 -2.38 0.58 -14.73
C VAL A 123 -1.85 1.46 -15.85
N ASN A 124 -2.67 1.74 -16.87
CA ASN A 124 -2.25 2.46 -18.07
C ASN A 124 -1.98 3.93 -17.78
N ASN A 125 -2.84 4.54 -16.98
CA ASN A 125 -2.72 5.95 -16.60
C ASN A 125 -1.95 6.18 -15.30
N LYS A 126 -1.39 5.11 -14.70
CA LYS A 126 -0.73 5.13 -13.38
C LYS A 126 -1.55 5.87 -12.32
N LYS A 127 -2.85 5.60 -12.27
CA LYS A 127 -3.80 6.28 -11.38
C LYS A 127 -4.40 5.28 -10.41
N ALA A 128 -4.52 5.68 -9.15
CA ALA A 128 -5.11 4.84 -8.12
C ALA A 128 -6.24 5.55 -7.39
N ALA A 129 -7.19 4.77 -6.89
CA ALA A 129 -8.33 5.27 -6.14
C ALA A 129 -8.54 4.50 -4.84
N ILE A 130 -8.99 5.22 -3.82
CA ILE A 130 -9.12 4.75 -2.44
C ILE A 130 -10.60 4.68 -2.07
N TYR A 131 -11.01 3.58 -1.44
CA TYR A 131 -12.32 3.50 -0.81
C TYR A 131 -12.38 4.29 0.49
N ILE A 132 -13.48 5.00 0.68
CA ILE A 132 -13.74 5.84 1.85
C ILE A 132 -15.03 5.38 2.51
N GLY A 133 -14.89 4.66 3.62
CA GLY A 133 -16.00 4.25 4.49
C GLY A 133 -16.42 5.33 5.48
N HIS A 134 -15.50 6.18 5.94
CA HIS A 134 -15.80 7.19 6.96
C HIS A 134 -16.42 8.47 6.36
N PRO A 135 -17.47 9.05 6.96
CA PRO A 135 -18.15 10.24 6.41
C PRO A 135 -17.25 11.48 6.33
N GLN A 136 -16.24 11.59 7.20
CA GLN A 136 -15.25 12.69 7.15
C GLN A 136 -14.12 12.46 6.13
N GLY A 137 -14.23 11.46 5.23
CA GLY A 137 -13.22 11.22 4.19
C GLY A 137 -12.06 10.29 4.58
N GLY A 138 -11.96 9.92 5.86
CA GLY A 138 -10.95 8.99 6.36
C GLY A 138 -9.53 9.53 6.26
N THR A 139 -8.54 8.63 6.31
CA THR A 139 -7.12 8.98 6.38
C THR A 139 -6.61 9.72 5.14
N ILE A 140 -7.24 9.50 3.98
CA ILE A 140 -6.79 10.14 2.74
C ILE A 140 -7.09 11.64 2.69
N LEU A 141 -8.26 12.10 3.14
CA LEU A 141 -8.54 13.54 3.18
C LEU A 141 -7.65 14.25 4.21
N ALA A 142 -7.33 13.60 5.34
CA ALA A 142 -6.34 14.13 6.29
C ALA A 142 -4.95 14.27 5.63
N SER A 143 -4.54 13.26 4.87
CA SER A 143 -3.27 13.28 4.12
C SER A 143 -3.23 14.39 3.07
N LEU A 144 -4.33 14.62 2.34
CA LEU A 144 -4.36 15.56 1.22
C LEU A 144 -4.11 17.01 1.62
N LYS A 145 -4.39 17.40 2.87
CA LYS A 145 -4.02 18.73 3.38
C LYS A 145 -2.52 18.97 3.29
N ALA A 146 -1.74 17.98 3.72
CA ALA A 146 -0.28 18.01 3.69
C ALA A 146 0.26 17.87 2.26
N VAL A 147 -0.30 16.94 1.48
CA VAL A 147 0.15 16.65 0.11
C VAL A 147 -0.06 17.85 -0.82
N VAL A 148 -1.26 18.43 -0.84
CA VAL A 148 -1.59 19.55 -1.74
C VAL A 148 -1.09 20.87 -1.17
N GLY A 149 -1.28 21.12 0.13
CA GLY A 149 -0.98 22.41 0.74
C GLY A 149 0.50 22.63 1.04
N ARG A 150 1.25 21.55 1.32
CA ARG A 150 2.66 21.61 1.77
C ARG A 150 3.62 20.78 0.91
N ARG A 151 3.14 20.28 -0.24
CA ARG A 151 3.95 19.52 -1.22
C ARG A 151 4.58 18.24 -0.64
N VAL A 152 3.94 17.67 0.38
CA VAL A 152 4.34 16.36 0.94
C VAL A 152 4.16 15.29 -0.12
N ARG A 153 5.15 14.40 -0.27
CA ARG A 153 5.08 13.35 -1.29
C ARG A 153 4.10 12.27 -0.86
N LEU A 154 3.12 11.98 -1.72
CA LEU A 154 2.22 10.84 -1.55
C LEU A 154 2.67 9.69 -2.45
N ILE A 155 3.08 8.57 -1.85
CA ILE A 155 3.35 7.32 -2.57
C ILE A 155 2.18 6.35 -2.29
N LEU A 156 1.71 5.69 -3.34
CA LEU A 156 0.58 4.77 -3.33
C LEU A 156 1.04 3.35 -3.66
N PRO A 157 1.54 2.58 -2.68
CA PRO A 157 1.85 1.17 -2.86
C PRO A 157 0.56 0.39 -3.17
N VAL A 158 0.48 -0.19 -4.36
CA VAL A 158 -0.72 -0.87 -4.83
C VAL A 158 -0.33 -2.03 -5.73
N GLY A 159 -0.81 -3.22 -5.39
CA GLY A 159 -0.54 -4.39 -6.20
C GLY A 159 -1.46 -4.47 -7.42
N LEU A 160 -0.94 -5.10 -8.48
CA LEU A 160 -1.64 -5.28 -9.76
C LEU A 160 -2.92 -6.15 -9.64
N GLU A 161 -3.13 -6.84 -8.52
CA GLU A 161 -4.39 -7.54 -8.26
C GLU A 161 -5.59 -6.59 -8.19
N LYS A 162 -5.35 -5.30 -7.89
CA LYS A 162 -6.37 -4.26 -7.78
C LYS A 162 -6.64 -3.51 -9.08
N ARG A 163 -6.12 -4.01 -10.21
CA ARG A 163 -6.34 -3.36 -11.51
C ARG A 163 -7.82 -3.32 -11.89
N VAL A 164 -8.24 -2.22 -12.48
CA VAL A 164 -9.58 -2.04 -13.06
C VAL A 164 -9.47 -1.58 -14.51
N ASN A 165 -10.52 -1.82 -15.30
CA ASN A 165 -10.63 -1.40 -16.69
C ASN A 165 -11.65 -0.25 -16.88
N THR A 166 -11.92 0.50 -15.81
CA THR A 166 -12.88 1.60 -15.79
C THR A 166 -12.18 2.94 -15.57
N ASN A 167 -12.79 4.03 -16.05
CA ASN A 167 -12.33 5.37 -15.73
C ASN A 167 -12.60 5.68 -14.25
N LEU A 168 -11.54 5.86 -13.47
CA LEU A 168 -11.64 6.09 -12.03
C LEU A 168 -12.39 7.37 -11.66
N ASP A 169 -12.30 8.43 -12.47
CA ASP A 169 -13.00 9.70 -12.21
C ASP A 169 -14.51 9.55 -12.43
N GLU A 170 -14.89 8.86 -13.51
CA GLU A 170 -16.29 8.53 -13.78
C GLU A 170 -16.89 7.65 -12.68
N MET A 171 -16.11 6.66 -12.20
CA MET A 171 -16.56 5.81 -11.09
C MET A 171 -16.69 6.62 -9.81
N ALA A 172 -15.78 7.56 -9.54
CA ALA A 172 -15.87 8.45 -8.38
C ALA A 172 -17.15 9.30 -8.41
N MET A 173 -17.49 9.90 -9.55
CA MET A 173 -18.73 10.67 -9.71
C MET A 173 -19.98 9.81 -9.45
N LYS A 174 -20.00 8.56 -9.95
CA LYS A 174 -21.12 7.64 -9.73
C LYS A 174 -21.22 7.20 -8.27
N LEU A 175 -20.13 6.72 -7.68
CA LEU A 175 -20.11 6.17 -6.32
C LEU A 175 -20.33 7.24 -5.24
N ASN A 176 -19.98 8.50 -5.52
CA ASN A 176 -20.12 9.61 -4.58
C ASN A 176 -21.43 10.41 -4.79
N SER A 177 -22.30 9.98 -5.70
CA SER A 177 -23.54 10.70 -6.01
C SER A 177 -24.51 10.71 -4.80
N PRO A 178 -25.30 11.79 -4.60
CA PRO A 178 -26.29 11.84 -3.54
C PRO A 178 -27.27 10.65 -3.61
N GLY A 179 -27.50 9.99 -2.47
CA GLY A 179 -28.36 8.81 -2.39
C GLY A 179 -27.70 7.47 -2.74
N ALA A 180 -26.47 7.48 -3.27
CA ALA A 180 -25.68 6.25 -3.44
C ALA A 180 -25.36 5.59 -2.08
N ARG A 181 -25.21 4.26 -2.10
CA ARG A 181 -24.86 3.46 -0.93
C ARG A 181 -23.53 2.73 -1.13
N GLY A 182 -22.87 2.41 -0.03
CA GLY A 182 -21.57 1.73 -0.03
C GLY A 182 -20.40 2.71 0.13
N PRO A 183 -19.15 2.23 -0.07
CA PRO A 183 -17.98 3.07 0.07
C PRO A 183 -17.93 4.12 -1.04
N ARG A 184 -17.55 5.35 -0.67
CA ARG A 184 -17.15 6.39 -1.62
C ARG A 184 -15.82 6.00 -2.27
N LEU A 185 -15.54 6.57 -3.43
CA LEU A 185 -14.28 6.37 -4.15
C LEU A 185 -13.61 7.73 -4.39
N LEU A 186 -12.32 7.81 -4.06
CA LEU A 186 -11.52 9.00 -4.35
C LEU A 186 -10.29 8.60 -5.17
N PRO A 187 -10.25 8.93 -6.47
CA PRO A 187 -9.02 8.94 -7.25
C PRO A 187 -8.12 10.04 -6.72
N VAL A 188 -6.84 9.73 -6.53
CA VAL A 188 -5.88 10.66 -5.92
C VAL A 188 -4.65 10.83 -6.80
N ALA A 189 -4.18 12.08 -6.92
CA ALA A 189 -2.89 12.38 -7.50
C ALA A 189 -1.78 12.02 -6.51
N GLY A 190 -0.96 11.04 -6.88
CA GLY A 190 0.17 10.55 -6.09
C GLY A 190 1.04 9.59 -6.91
N GLU A 191 2.21 9.26 -6.41
CA GLU A 191 3.15 8.35 -7.05
C GLU A 191 2.66 6.90 -6.87
N VAL A 192 2.04 6.34 -7.91
CA VAL A 192 1.65 4.92 -7.93
C VAL A 192 2.89 4.04 -8.03
N PHE A 193 2.99 3.04 -7.14
CA PHE A 193 4.12 2.12 -7.10
C PHE A 193 3.63 0.66 -7.01
N THR A 194 4.00 -0.15 -8.00
CA THR A 194 3.50 -1.51 -8.24
C THR A 194 4.63 -2.54 -8.28
N GLU A 195 4.29 -3.82 -8.50
CA GLU A 195 5.27 -4.89 -8.74
C GLU A 195 6.13 -4.63 -9.99
N ILE A 196 5.60 -3.94 -11.01
CA ILE A 196 6.36 -3.58 -12.22
C ILE A 196 7.46 -2.58 -11.86
N ASP A 197 7.12 -1.54 -11.10
CA ASP A 197 8.07 -0.53 -10.64
C ASP A 197 9.11 -1.16 -9.69
N ALA A 198 8.70 -2.12 -8.86
CA ALA A 198 9.59 -2.85 -7.98
C ALA A 198 10.63 -3.69 -8.72
N ILE A 199 10.23 -4.44 -9.76
CA ILE A 199 11.17 -5.21 -10.59
C ILE A 199 12.14 -4.26 -11.31
N SER A 200 11.61 -3.19 -11.91
CA SER A 200 12.43 -2.24 -12.65
C SER A 200 13.46 -1.54 -11.76
N SER A 201 13.04 -1.01 -10.62
CA SER A 201 13.93 -0.29 -9.70
C SER A 201 15.01 -1.17 -9.06
N LEU A 202 14.69 -2.41 -8.70
CA LEU A 202 15.64 -3.29 -8.01
C LEU A 202 16.57 -4.06 -8.96
N THR A 203 16.21 -4.21 -10.23
CA THR A 203 16.93 -5.13 -11.14
C THR A 203 17.31 -4.54 -12.49
N GLY A 204 16.76 -3.38 -12.86
CA GLY A 204 16.88 -2.81 -14.21
C GLY A 204 15.94 -3.42 -15.25
N ALA A 205 15.38 -4.62 -14.99
CA ALA A 205 14.54 -5.32 -15.94
C ALA A 205 13.19 -4.61 -16.19
N LYS A 206 12.64 -4.77 -17.40
CA LYS A 206 11.28 -4.35 -17.73
C LYS A 206 10.30 -5.47 -17.38
N ALA A 207 9.14 -5.11 -16.86
CA ALA A 207 8.07 -6.05 -16.53
C ALA A 207 6.73 -5.61 -17.14
N TYR A 208 5.97 -6.57 -17.66
CA TYR A 208 4.63 -6.36 -18.22
C TYR A 208 3.68 -7.40 -17.69
N MET A 209 2.48 -7.00 -17.27
CA MET A 209 1.46 -7.94 -16.86
C MET A 209 0.83 -8.63 -18.08
N ILE A 210 0.82 -9.97 -18.08
CA ILE A 210 0.35 -10.78 -19.21
C ILE A 210 -0.84 -11.69 -18.87
N ALA A 211 -1.03 -12.03 -17.59
CA ALA A 211 -2.17 -12.83 -17.14
C ALA A 211 -2.44 -12.58 -15.64
N ALA A 212 -3.60 -13.04 -15.16
CA ALA A 212 -3.99 -12.91 -13.76
C ALA A 212 -4.87 -14.07 -13.31
N GLY A 213 -4.98 -14.23 -11.99
CA GLY A 213 -5.76 -15.27 -11.36
C GLY A 213 -4.94 -16.52 -11.05
N GLY A 214 -5.61 -17.46 -10.41
CA GLY A 214 -5.06 -18.68 -9.83
C GLY A 214 -6.04 -19.22 -8.79
N VAL A 215 -5.73 -20.38 -8.22
CA VAL A 215 -6.54 -21.08 -7.21
C VAL A 215 -5.64 -21.66 -6.13
N ALA A 216 -6.22 -22.09 -5.00
CA ALA A 216 -5.52 -22.78 -3.92
C ALA A 216 -4.40 -21.93 -3.28
N GLY A 217 -4.69 -20.67 -2.97
CA GLY A 217 -3.75 -19.72 -2.40
C GLY A 217 -3.08 -18.81 -3.44
N ALA A 218 -3.39 -19.00 -4.72
CA ALA A 218 -2.95 -18.15 -5.82
C ALA A 218 -4.05 -17.17 -6.30
N GLU A 219 -5.15 -17.00 -5.57
CA GLU A 219 -6.21 -16.05 -5.90
C GLU A 219 -5.64 -14.62 -5.97
N GLY A 220 -6.04 -13.87 -7.00
CA GLY A 220 -5.52 -12.52 -7.24
C GLY A 220 -4.08 -12.46 -7.75
N SER A 221 -3.42 -13.60 -8.01
CA SER A 221 -2.05 -13.59 -8.56
C SER A 221 -1.97 -12.90 -9.92
N VAL A 222 -0.76 -12.43 -10.24
CA VAL A 222 -0.43 -11.84 -11.54
C VAL A 222 0.74 -12.58 -12.18
N TRP A 223 0.74 -12.62 -13.50
CA TRP A 223 1.84 -13.12 -14.31
C TRP A 223 2.50 -11.95 -15.02
N LEU A 224 3.81 -11.80 -14.79
CA LEU A 224 4.61 -10.77 -15.40
C LEU A 224 5.57 -11.40 -16.41
N ALA A 225 5.57 -10.90 -17.64
CA ALA A 225 6.65 -11.09 -18.58
C ALA A 225 7.79 -10.14 -18.19
N VAL A 226 8.99 -10.68 -18.01
CA VAL A 226 10.18 -9.91 -17.64
C VAL A 226 11.18 -9.97 -18.79
N SER A 227 11.72 -8.82 -19.17
CA SER A 227 12.66 -8.68 -20.29
C SER A 227 13.76 -7.68 -19.96
N GLY A 228 14.94 -7.88 -20.51
CA GLY A 228 16.14 -7.09 -20.23
C GLY A 228 17.39 -7.82 -20.71
N ILE A 229 18.57 -7.31 -20.35
CA ILE A 229 19.80 -8.07 -20.55
C ILE A 229 19.83 -9.28 -19.62
N LYS A 230 20.65 -10.29 -19.94
CA LYS A 230 20.74 -11.56 -19.20
C LYS A 230 20.84 -11.35 -17.68
N GLN A 231 21.72 -10.44 -17.24
CA GLN A 231 21.94 -10.16 -15.83
C GLN A 231 20.70 -9.57 -15.12
N GLU A 232 19.96 -8.68 -15.78
CA GLU A 232 18.73 -8.08 -15.23
C GLU A 232 17.64 -9.15 -15.06
N VAL A 233 17.45 -10.00 -16.07
CA VAL A 233 16.46 -11.09 -16.03
C VAL A 233 16.80 -12.12 -14.95
N GLU A 234 18.08 -12.50 -14.83
CA GLU A 234 18.55 -13.40 -13.77
C GLU A 234 18.36 -12.77 -12.37
N SER A 235 18.61 -11.47 -12.23
CA SER A 235 18.38 -10.72 -10.99
C SER A 235 16.89 -10.71 -10.62
N ALA A 236 16.01 -10.41 -11.59
CA ALA A 236 14.56 -10.46 -11.41
C ALA A 236 14.06 -11.85 -11.01
N GLN A 237 14.60 -12.91 -11.61
CA GLN A 237 14.25 -14.28 -11.24
C GLN A 237 14.66 -14.60 -9.79
N LYS A 238 15.86 -14.20 -9.36
CA LYS A 238 16.33 -14.35 -7.97
C LYS A 238 15.44 -13.56 -7.00
N LEU A 239 15.12 -12.31 -7.33
CA LEU A 239 14.26 -11.45 -6.54
C LEU A 239 12.85 -12.05 -6.37
N ILE A 240 12.20 -12.46 -7.47
CA ILE A 240 10.86 -13.07 -7.42
C ILE A 240 10.89 -14.37 -6.61
N LYS A 241 11.94 -15.20 -6.76
CA LYS A 241 12.10 -16.42 -5.97
C LYS A 241 12.29 -16.13 -4.48
N SER A 242 12.96 -15.03 -4.12
CA SER A 242 13.20 -14.67 -2.71
C SER A 242 11.91 -14.35 -1.95
N VAL A 243 10.88 -13.85 -2.63
CA VAL A 243 9.59 -13.49 -2.03
C VAL A 243 8.49 -14.53 -2.24
N SER A 244 8.76 -15.61 -3.00
CA SER A 244 7.71 -16.54 -3.45
C SER A 244 7.04 -17.34 -2.33
N ARG A 245 7.68 -17.42 -1.16
CA ARG A 245 7.18 -18.12 0.04
C ARG A 245 6.43 -17.21 1.00
N GLU A 246 6.16 -15.95 0.62
CA GLU A 246 5.41 -15.04 1.48
C GLU A 246 4.00 -15.63 1.74
N PRO A 247 3.63 -15.87 3.01
CA PRO A 247 2.35 -16.47 3.33
C PRO A 247 1.20 -15.55 2.94
N ALA A 248 0.08 -16.15 2.55
CA ALA A 248 -1.15 -15.41 2.30
C ALA A 248 -1.57 -14.63 3.56
N PHE A 249 -2.18 -13.46 3.34
CA PHE A 249 -2.73 -12.67 4.43
C PHE A 249 -3.79 -13.50 5.18
N SER A 250 -3.66 -13.54 6.50
CA SER A 250 -4.64 -14.15 7.39
C SER A 250 -4.97 -13.21 8.53
N LEU A 251 -6.24 -13.22 8.93
CA LEU A 251 -6.66 -12.55 10.16
C LEU A 251 -6.09 -13.32 11.37
N PRO A 252 -5.78 -12.63 12.47
CA PRO A 252 -5.53 -13.31 13.75
C PRO A 252 -6.71 -14.23 14.06
N LYS A 253 -6.43 -15.47 14.46
CA LYS A 253 -7.50 -16.33 15.00
C LYS A 253 -7.96 -15.69 16.31
N HIS A 254 -9.28 -15.65 16.53
CA HIS A 254 -9.80 -15.41 17.87
C HIS A 254 -9.31 -16.56 18.74
N GLU A 255 -8.46 -16.26 19.72
CA GLU A 255 -8.19 -17.16 20.85
C GLU A 255 -9.36 -17.11 21.83
#